data_AF-A0A7X7HY56-F1
#
_entry.id   AF-A0A7X7HY56-F1
#
_cell.length_a   1.000
_cell.length_b   1.000
_cell.length_c   1.000
_cell.angle_alpha   90.00
_cell.angle_beta   90.00
_cell.angle_gamma   90.00
#
_symmetry.space_group_name_H-M   'P 1'
#
loop_
_entity.id
_entity.type
_entity.pdbx_description
1 polymer ?
#
loop_
_entity_poly.entity_id
_entity_poly.type
_entity_poly.pdbx_seq_one_letter_code
_entity_poly.pdbx_strand_id
1 'polypeptide(L)'
;MSDRPIHLFAWACVALLLFSVTARPDEIHLRDGTHLKGQIMRETPEAYLLVADGGAMRNIPRKAVRMTLYDAPHKAEQHLDLAKARRLCRDSTLGTVEILPTQAFAESALESISTARTSIWISAYYISSSQGGPIRSIFDTLKEKAKAGVDVRILCDNSTATAPSVRNANRNTAAQLAIAGVQTFFLFSNKAQHKKLIIVDGLTLILGSSNLSLAGTTASNELNLRTRHPQLLKNAMADFHSLLARAIPLEELDNPK
;
A
#
# COMPACT_ATOMS: atom_id res chain seq x y z
N MET A 1 72.14 -2.13 29.55
CA MET A 1 72.36 -1.70 28.15
C MET A 1 71.32 -2.46 27.34
N SER A 2 70.11 -1.91 27.18
CA SER A 2 69.73 -0.95 26.11
C SER A 2 69.94 -1.63 24.74
N ASP A 3 68.96 -1.86 23.87
CA ASP A 3 67.80 -1.05 23.52
C ASP A 3 66.70 -1.91 22.86
N ARG A 4 65.44 -1.50 23.05
CA ARG A 4 64.35 -1.57 22.05
C ARG A 4 64.14 -0.12 21.54
N PRO A 5 63.29 0.20 20.53
CA PRO A 5 62.36 -0.60 19.67
C PRO A 5 62.50 -0.25 18.15
N ILE A 6 61.75 -0.78 17.15
CA ILE A 6 60.42 -0.31 16.69
C ILE A 6 60.01 -1.00 15.34
N HIS A 7 58.72 -1.38 15.24
CA HIS A 7 57.78 -1.61 14.11
C HIS A 7 58.15 -2.43 12.84
N LEU A 8 57.31 -3.44 12.51
CA LEU A 8 56.41 -3.37 11.34
C LEU A 8 55.30 -4.46 11.34
N PHE A 9 54.06 -3.97 11.42
CA PHE A 9 52.83 -4.40 10.72
C PHE A 9 52.34 -5.86 10.62
N ALA A 10 51.10 -6.00 11.09
CA ALA A 10 50.15 -7.09 10.94
C ALA A 10 49.57 -7.23 9.52
N TRP A 11 49.30 -8.47 9.10
CA TRP A 11 48.31 -8.85 8.08
C TRP A 11 47.68 -10.19 8.55
N ALA A 12 46.45 -10.19 9.06
CA ALA A 12 45.17 -10.27 8.33
C ALA A 12 44.83 -11.70 7.87
N CYS A 13 44.15 -12.47 8.73
CA CYS A 13 43.31 -13.59 8.32
C CYS A 13 41.84 -13.23 8.57
N VAL A 14 41.27 -12.42 7.68
CA VAL A 14 39.81 -12.27 7.57
C VAL A 14 39.33 -13.42 6.69
N ALA A 15 38.72 -14.43 7.31
CA ALA A 15 37.98 -15.45 6.59
C ALA A 15 36.73 -14.80 5.97
N LEU A 16 36.83 -14.43 4.70
CA LEU A 16 35.71 -14.07 3.85
C LEU A 16 34.88 -15.34 3.61
N LEU A 17 33.86 -15.57 4.44
CA LEU A 17 32.73 -16.41 4.07
C LEU A 17 31.97 -15.70 2.95
N LEU A 18 32.36 -15.96 1.71
CA LEU A 18 31.56 -15.67 0.53
C LEU A 18 30.33 -16.59 0.58
N PHE A 19 29.27 -16.13 1.25
CA PHE A 19 27.94 -16.55 0.86
C PHE A 19 27.72 -15.99 -0.55
N SER A 20 27.93 -16.82 -1.56
CA SER A 20 27.34 -16.61 -2.88
C SER A 20 25.82 -16.70 -2.71
N VAL A 21 25.21 -15.61 -2.27
CA VAL A 21 23.79 -15.38 -2.51
C VAL A 21 23.68 -15.30 -4.03
N THR A 22 23.30 -16.41 -4.66
CA THR A 22 22.79 -16.36 -6.03
C THR A 22 21.64 -15.37 -5.98
N ALA A 23 21.81 -14.19 -6.58
CA ALA A 23 20.78 -13.17 -6.64
C ALA A 23 19.48 -13.85 -7.10
N ARG A 24 18.37 -13.68 -6.37
CA ARG A 24 17.12 -14.31 -6.78
C ARG A 24 16.70 -13.66 -8.12
N PRO A 25 15.94 -14.37 -8.95
CA PRO A 25 15.51 -13.82 -10.22
C PRO A 25 14.61 -12.59 -10.00
N ASP A 26 14.82 -11.55 -10.81
CA ASP A 26 13.82 -10.50 -11.00
C ASP A 26 12.56 -11.14 -11.61
N GLU A 27 11.41 -10.53 -11.37
CA GLU A 27 10.13 -10.98 -11.92
C GLU A 27 9.52 -9.93 -12.85
N ILE A 28 9.03 -10.36 -14.01
CA ILE A 28 8.25 -9.52 -14.94
C ILE A 28 6.88 -10.15 -15.12
N HIS A 29 5.86 -9.42 -14.68
CA HIS A 29 4.46 -9.79 -14.82
C HIS A 29 3.91 -9.07 -16.05
N LEU A 30 3.45 -9.82 -17.05
CA LEU A 30 2.89 -9.28 -18.29
C LEU A 30 1.38 -9.05 -18.17
N ARG A 31 0.86 -8.21 -19.08
CA ARG A 31 -0.57 -7.86 -19.15
C ARG A 31 -1.47 -9.01 -19.58
N ASP A 32 -0.91 -10.00 -20.28
CA ASP A 32 -1.62 -11.22 -20.70
C ASP A 32 -1.67 -12.30 -19.61
N GLY A 33 -1.12 -12.01 -18.42
CA GLY A 33 -1.05 -12.94 -17.29
C GLY A 33 0.23 -13.79 -17.25
N THR A 34 1.10 -13.68 -18.26
CA THR A 34 2.38 -14.40 -18.26
C THR A 34 3.29 -13.87 -17.15
N HIS A 35 3.92 -14.79 -16.42
CA HIS A 35 4.92 -14.48 -15.40
C HIS A 35 6.30 -14.99 -15.85
N LEU A 36 7.27 -14.07 -15.93
CA LEU A 36 8.64 -14.36 -16.33
C LEU A 36 9.59 -14.13 -15.16
N LYS A 37 10.56 -15.03 -14.99
CA LYS A 37 11.63 -14.95 -14.00
C LYS A 37 12.99 -14.96 -14.70
N GLY A 38 13.91 -14.14 -14.21
CA GLY A 38 15.29 -14.07 -14.71
C GLY A 38 16.01 -12.80 -14.25
N GLN A 39 17.20 -12.53 -14.76
CA GLN A 39 17.94 -11.31 -14.46
C GLN A 39 17.63 -10.23 -15.51
N ILE A 40 17.16 -9.06 -15.10
CA ILE A 40 17.00 -7.91 -16.00
C ILE A 40 18.38 -7.31 -16.25
N MET A 41 18.95 -7.55 -17.44
CA MET A 41 20.31 -7.12 -17.80
C MET A 41 20.35 -5.72 -18.41
N ARG A 42 19.28 -5.31 -19.08
CA ARG A 42 19.18 -3.97 -19.70
C ARG A 42 17.76 -3.44 -19.63
N GLU A 43 17.66 -2.15 -19.39
CA GLU A 43 16.41 -1.38 -19.42
C GLU A 43 16.53 -0.24 -20.41
N THR A 44 15.59 -0.13 -21.33
CA THR A 44 15.41 1.04 -22.18
C THR A 44 14.01 1.61 -21.99
N PRO A 45 13.71 2.83 -22.47
CA PRO A 45 12.34 3.35 -22.46
C PRO A 45 11.32 2.46 -23.19
N GLU A 46 11.78 1.58 -24.10
CA GLU A 46 10.94 0.74 -24.94
C GLU A 46 10.83 -0.70 -24.45
N ALA A 47 11.87 -1.25 -23.80
CA ALA A 47 11.90 -2.67 -23.45
C ALA A 47 12.82 -3.03 -22.26
N TYR A 48 12.60 -4.23 -21.73
CA TYR A 48 13.49 -4.94 -20.81
C TYR A 48 14.20 -6.07 -21.54
N LEU A 49 15.50 -6.25 -21.30
CA LEU A 49 16.23 -7.46 -21.68
C LEU A 49 16.34 -8.37 -20.45
N LEU A 50 15.56 -9.45 -20.45
CA LEU A 50 15.56 -10.46 -19.39
C LEU A 50 16.39 -11.67 -19.81
N VAL A 51 17.24 -12.16 -18.92
CA VAL A 51 17.98 -13.42 -19.09
C VAL A 51 17.42 -14.44 -18.10
N ALA A 52 16.72 -15.46 -18.62
CA ALA A 52 16.18 -16.54 -17.79
C ALA A 52 17.30 -17.42 -17.20
N ASP A 53 17.00 -18.22 -16.19
CA ASP A 53 17.98 -19.07 -15.48
C ASP A 53 18.74 -20.06 -16.39
N GLY A 54 18.22 -20.37 -17.58
CA GLY A 54 18.89 -21.16 -18.62
C GLY A 54 19.72 -20.36 -19.63
N GLY A 55 19.98 -19.07 -19.39
CA GLY A 55 20.74 -18.18 -20.29
C GLY A 55 19.96 -17.63 -21.49
N ALA A 56 18.69 -18.04 -21.66
CA ALA A 56 17.85 -17.56 -22.76
C ALA A 56 17.55 -16.06 -22.60
N MET A 57 17.95 -15.26 -23.59
CA MET A 57 17.68 -13.83 -23.65
C MET A 57 16.29 -13.56 -24.23
N ARG A 58 15.52 -12.68 -23.58
CA ARG A 58 14.20 -12.24 -24.04
C ARG A 58 14.12 -10.72 -24.02
N ASN A 59 13.76 -10.15 -25.16
CA ASN A 59 13.43 -8.73 -25.26
C ASN A 59 11.93 -8.54 -25.02
N ILE A 60 11.57 -7.83 -23.95
CA ILE A 60 10.20 -7.68 -23.46
C ILE A 60 9.76 -6.22 -23.61
N PRO A 61 8.84 -5.89 -24.53
CA PRO A 61 8.36 -4.52 -24.69
C PRO A 61 7.70 -3.99 -23.41
N ARG A 62 8.02 -2.76 -22.98
CA ARG A 62 7.41 -2.14 -21.78
C ARG A 62 5.88 -2.09 -21.86
N LYS A 63 5.32 -1.92 -23.06
CA LYS A 63 3.86 -1.94 -23.30
C LYS A 63 3.20 -3.27 -22.90
N ALA A 64 3.93 -4.38 -22.97
CA ALA A 64 3.45 -5.70 -22.57
C ALA A 64 3.58 -5.93 -21.06
N VAL A 65 4.43 -5.14 -20.38
CA VAL A 65 4.67 -5.28 -18.95
C VAL A 65 3.55 -4.63 -18.15
N ARG A 66 3.08 -5.37 -17.14
CA ARG A 66 2.17 -4.90 -16.10
C ARG A 66 2.95 -4.43 -14.88
N MET A 67 3.93 -5.22 -14.43
CA MET A 67 4.71 -4.96 -13.22
C MET A 67 6.09 -5.62 -13.32
N THR A 68 7.09 -4.99 -12.71
CA THR A 68 8.42 -5.57 -12.49
C THR A 68 8.72 -5.63 -11.00
N LEU A 69 9.30 -6.73 -10.54
CA LEU A 69 9.81 -6.88 -9.18
C LEU A 69 11.31 -7.14 -9.28
N TYR A 70 12.10 -6.25 -8.68
CA TYR A 70 13.54 -6.36 -8.64
C TYR A 70 13.96 -7.05 -7.35
N ASP A 71 14.76 -8.11 -7.45
CA ASP A 71 15.35 -8.72 -6.26
C ASP A 71 16.62 -7.97 -5.82
N ALA A 72 17.34 -7.41 -6.80
CA ALA A 72 18.59 -6.69 -6.54
C ALA A 72 18.34 -5.39 -5.74
N PRO A 73 18.86 -5.27 -4.50
CA PRO A 73 18.55 -4.14 -3.63
C PRO A 73 18.92 -2.76 -4.21
N HIS A 74 20.01 -2.69 -4.99
CA HIS A 74 20.44 -1.45 -5.63
C HIS A 74 19.46 -0.96 -6.72
N LYS A 75 18.83 -1.88 -7.45
CA LYS A 75 17.78 -1.54 -8.43
C LYS A 75 16.54 -1.04 -7.71
N ALA A 76 16.12 -1.72 -6.64
CA ALA A 76 15.02 -1.25 -5.80
C ALA A 76 15.31 0.15 -5.22
N GLU A 77 16.52 0.39 -4.73
CA GLU A 77 16.96 1.70 -4.23
C GLU A 77 16.89 2.81 -5.29
N GLN A 78 17.33 2.51 -6.52
CA GLN A 78 17.26 3.45 -7.64
C GLN A 78 15.81 3.72 -8.07
N HIS A 79 14.99 2.68 -8.28
CA HIS A 79 13.63 2.83 -8.80
C HIS A 79 12.64 3.41 -7.78
N LEU A 80 12.87 3.17 -6.48
CA LEU A 80 12.07 3.75 -5.40
C LEU A 80 12.64 5.07 -4.89
N ASP A 81 13.76 5.53 -5.46
CA ASP A 81 14.48 6.74 -5.06
C ASP A 81 14.70 6.81 -3.52
N LEU A 82 15.11 5.68 -2.93
CA LEU A 82 15.18 5.54 -1.48
C LEU A 82 16.20 6.50 -0.87
N ALA A 83 17.24 6.87 -1.62
CA ALA A 83 18.20 7.88 -1.19
C ALA A 83 17.54 9.26 -1.01
N LYS A 84 16.69 9.70 -1.94
CA LYS A 84 15.92 10.93 -1.79
C LYS A 84 14.89 10.80 -0.68
N ALA A 85 14.18 9.67 -0.59
CA ALA A 85 13.23 9.41 0.48
C ALA A 85 13.90 9.53 1.86
N ARG A 86 15.07 8.91 2.05
CA ARG A 86 15.88 9.03 3.29
C ARG A 86 16.29 10.46 3.60
N ARG A 87 16.63 11.28 2.59
CA ARG A 87 16.96 12.71 2.80
C ARG A 87 15.74 13.55 3.20
N LEU A 88 14.57 13.21 2.68
CA LEU A 88 13.31 13.88 3.04
C LEU A 88 12.82 13.44 4.43
N CYS A 89 13.10 12.21 4.83
CA CYS A 89 12.89 11.71 6.18
C CYS A 89 13.89 12.37 7.14
N ARG A 90 13.42 13.37 7.89
CA ARG A 90 14.19 14.01 8.98
C ARG A 90 14.18 13.19 10.29
N ASP A 91 13.60 11.99 10.24
CA ASP A 91 13.36 11.10 11.36
C ASP A 91 14.27 9.88 11.23
N SER A 92 14.98 9.52 12.31
CA SER A 92 15.85 8.34 12.40
C SER A 92 15.10 7.09 12.86
N THR A 93 13.80 7.19 13.11
CA THR A 93 12.96 6.06 13.53
C THR A 93 12.96 4.99 12.44
N LEU A 94 13.41 3.79 12.81
CA LEU A 94 13.33 2.63 11.94
C LEU A 94 11.86 2.19 11.80
N GLY A 95 11.40 2.04 10.58
CA GLY A 95 10.07 1.53 10.28
C GLY A 95 10.09 0.65 9.04
N THR A 96 9.22 -0.34 9.01
CA THR A 96 9.03 -1.19 7.84
C THR A 96 7.96 -0.57 6.94
N VAL A 97 8.24 -0.52 5.64
CA VAL A 97 7.27 -0.18 4.60
C VAL A 97 7.22 -1.37 3.66
N GLU A 98 6.01 -1.91 3.51
CA GLU A 98 5.74 -3.01 2.60
C GLU A 98 4.97 -2.45 1.40
N ILE A 99 5.47 -2.74 0.20
CA ILE A 99 4.84 -2.35 -1.05
C ILE A 99 3.82 -3.41 -1.44
N LEU A 100 2.59 -2.98 -1.66
CA LEU A 100 1.43 -3.83 -1.91
C LEU A 100 0.85 -3.55 -3.30
N PRO A 101 1.20 -4.36 -4.32
CA PRO A 101 0.46 -4.42 -5.57
C PRO A 101 -1.02 -4.80 -5.34
N THR A 102 -1.87 -4.61 -6.34
CA THR A 102 -3.34 -4.75 -6.23
C THR A 102 -3.84 -5.98 -5.48
N GLN A 103 -3.35 -7.19 -5.80
CA GLN A 103 -3.83 -8.41 -5.15
C GLN A 103 -3.33 -8.50 -3.69
N ALA A 104 -2.05 -8.23 -3.46
CA ALA A 104 -1.46 -8.20 -2.11
C ALA A 104 -2.11 -7.14 -1.22
N PHE A 105 -2.58 -6.02 -1.81
CA PHE A 105 -3.36 -5.02 -1.09
C PHE A 105 -4.65 -5.59 -0.52
N ALA A 106 -5.42 -6.33 -1.33
CA ALA A 106 -6.70 -6.87 -0.89
C ALA A 106 -6.53 -7.89 0.25
N GLU A 107 -5.54 -8.78 0.11
CA GLU A 107 -5.18 -9.77 1.14
C GLU A 107 -4.71 -9.09 2.43
N SER A 108 -3.78 -8.13 2.32
CA SER A 108 -3.24 -7.41 3.48
C SER A 108 -4.28 -6.53 4.18
N ALA A 109 -5.18 -5.88 3.42
CA ALA A 109 -6.28 -5.12 3.98
C ALA A 109 -7.24 -6.04 4.76
N LEU A 110 -7.62 -7.19 4.18
CA LEU A 110 -8.48 -8.16 4.83
C LEU A 110 -7.83 -8.73 6.10
N GLU A 111 -6.56 -9.13 6.03
CA GLU A 111 -5.79 -9.62 7.18
C GLU A 111 -5.77 -8.58 8.31
N SER A 112 -5.41 -7.34 7.98
CA SER A 112 -5.32 -6.25 8.97
C SER A 112 -6.67 -5.95 9.61
N ILE A 113 -7.74 -5.88 8.80
CA ILE A 113 -9.10 -5.64 9.29
C ILE A 113 -9.59 -6.81 10.16
N SER A 114 -9.33 -8.06 9.75
CA SER A 114 -9.77 -9.26 10.48
C SER A 114 -9.10 -9.39 11.86
N THR A 115 -7.90 -8.85 12.02
CA THR A 115 -7.14 -8.90 13.28
C THR A 115 -7.42 -7.72 14.20
N ALA A 116 -8.10 -6.67 13.71
CA ALA A 116 -8.44 -5.47 14.47
C ALA A 116 -9.13 -5.79 15.82
N ARG A 117 -8.78 -5.01 16.85
CA ARG A 117 -9.26 -5.17 18.23
C ARG A 117 -9.95 -3.95 18.79
N THR A 118 -9.54 -2.74 18.39
CA THR A 118 -10.02 -1.49 18.99
C THR A 118 -10.67 -0.57 17.96
N SER A 119 -10.06 -0.39 16.78
CA SER A 119 -10.60 0.53 15.78
C SER A 119 -10.20 0.21 14.34
N ILE A 120 -11.05 0.59 13.40
CA ILE A 120 -10.77 0.57 11.97
C ILE A 120 -11.28 1.88 11.36
N TRP A 121 -10.37 2.73 10.89
CA TRP A 121 -10.71 4.02 10.30
C TRP A 121 -10.31 4.06 8.84
N ILE A 122 -11.27 4.36 7.96
CA ILE A 122 -11.09 4.34 6.51
C ILE A 122 -11.40 5.72 5.93
N SER A 123 -10.49 6.29 5.16
CA SER A 123 -10.77 7.42 4.27
C SER A 123 -10.76 6.92 2.83
N ALA A 124 -11.86 7.13 2.11
CA ALA A 124 -12.07 6.57 0.79
C ALA A 124 -12.70 7.57 -0.18
N TYR A 125 -12.01 7.76 -1.31
CA TYR A 125 -12.56 8.46 -2.47
C TYR A 125 -13.74 7.70 -3.08
N TYR A 126 -13.58 6.39 -3.28
CA TYR A 126 -14.58 5.54 -3.91
C TYR A 126 -14.68 4.19 -3.20
N ILE A 127 -15.91 3.86 -2.78
CA ILE A 127 -16.30 2.56 -2.25
C ILE A 127 -17.47 2.00 -3.06
N SER A 128 -17.42 0.70 -3.37
CA SER A 128 -18.50 0.03 -4.10
C SER A 128 -18.59 -1.44 -3.71
N SER A 129 -19.75 -1.82 -3.19
CA SER A 129 -20.06 -3.22 -2.84
C SER A 129 -20.15 -4.10 -4.08
N SER A 130 -19.72 -5.35 -3.95
CA SER A 130 -19.82 -6.39 -4.98
C SER A 130 -20.36 -7.68 -4.36
N GLN A 131 -21.03 -8.51 -5.17
CA GLN A 131 -21.53 -9.83 -4.73
C GLN A 131 -20.41 -10.88 -4.58
N GLY A 132 -19.21 -10.59 -5.09
CA GLY A 132 -18.04 -11.45 -4.96
C GLY A 132 -16.72 -10.68 -5.00
N GLY A 133 -15.62 -11.44 -4.95
CA GLY A 133 -14.25 -10.92 -4.91
C GLY A 133 -13.83 -10.40 -3.52
N PRO A 134 -12.55 -10.01 -3.37
CA PRO A 134 -11.99 -9.64 -2.07
C PRO A 134 -12.72 -8.48 -1.37
N ILE A 135 -13.26 -7.53 -2.15
CA ILE A 135 -13.99 -6.40 -1.60
C ILE A 135 -15.22 -6.81 -0.79
N ARG A 136 -15.89 -7.91 -1.16
CA ARG A 136 -17.01 -8.44 -0.40
C ARG A 136 -16.55 -8.90 0.98
N SER A 137 -15.49 -9.71 1.03
CA SER A 137 -14.91 -10.19 2.29
C SER A 137 -14.45 -9.04 3.18
N ILE A 138 -13.84 -8.00 2.61
CA ILE A 138 -13.45 -6.79 3.34
C ILE A 138 -14.68 -6.15 4.00
N PHE A 139 -15.73 -5.87 3.23
CA PHE A 139 -16.93 -5.22 3.77
C PHE A 139 -17.71 -6.10 4.75
N ASP A 140 -17.81 -7.39 4.51
CA ASP A 140 -18.45 -8.32 5.46
C ASP A 140 -17.67 -8.38 6.78
N THR A 141 -16.33 -8.40 6.73
CA THR A 141 -15.49 -8.34 7.93
C THR A 141 -15.63 -7.01 8.67
N LEU A 142 -15.76 -5.87 7.98
CA LEU A 142 -16.02 -4.57 8.63
C LEU A 142 -17.34 -4.60 9.41
N LYS A 143 -18.40 -5.19 8.83
CA LYS A 143 -19.70 -5.36 9.50
C LYS A 143 -19.57 -6.25 10.73
N GLU A 144 -18.86 -7.36 10.63
CA GLU A 144 -18.61 -8.27 11.76
C GLU A 144 -17.85 -7.57 12.88
N LYS A 145 -16.82 -6.79 12.54
CA LYS A 145 -16.02 -6.03 13.52
C LYS A 145 -16.85 -4.97 14.24
N ALA A 146 -17.66 -4.22 13.51
CA ALA A 146 -18.59 -3.26 14.11
C ALA A 146 -19.56 -3.93 15.08
N LYS A 147 -20.17 -5.06 14.69
CA LYS A 147 -21.04 -5.86 15.57
C LYS A 147 -20.32 -6.39 16.81
N ALA A 148 -19.02 -6.69 16.70
CA ALA A 148 -18.18 -7.12 17.81
C ALA A 148 -17.70 -5.96 18.72
N GLY A 149 -18.14 -4.72 18.47
CA GLY A 149 -17.81 -3.55 19.30
C GLY A 149 -16.52 -2.82 18.92
N VAL A 150 -15.87 -3.19 17.80
CA VAL A 150 -14.73 -2.42 17.26
C VAL A 150 -15.23 -1.08 16.72
N ASP A 151 -14.51 0.02 16.98
CA ASP A 151 -14.83 1.34 16.44
C ASP A 151 -14.53 1.42 14.94
N VAL A 152 -15.51 1.07 14.11
CA VAL A 152 -15.38 1.10 12.64
C VAL A 152 -15.96 2.39 12.09
N ARG A 153 -15.11 3.20 11.43
CA ARG A 153 -15.48 4.48 10.81
C ARG A 153 -15.05 4.54 9.35
N ILE A 154 -15.94 5.02 8.48
CA ILE A 154 -15.64 5.23 7.07
C ILE A 154 -15.99 6.67 6.69
N LEU A 155 -15.01 7.37 6.15
CA LEU A 155 -15.11 8.72 5.64
C LEU A 155 -15.09 8.71 4.11
N CYS A 156 -16.22 9.03 3.50
CA CYS A 156 -16.41 9.05 2.05
C CYS A 156 -16.27 10.45 1.46
N ASP A 157 -15.79 10.53 0.22
CA ASP A 157 -15.91 11.77 -0.56
C ASP A 157 -17.36 12.01 -1.02
N ASN A 158 -17.83 13.24 -0.85
CA ASN A 158 -19.08 13.76 -1.43
C ASN A 158 -18.89 15.16 -2.04
N SER A 159 -17.68 15.45 -2.53
CA SER A 159 -17.37 16.76 -3.09
C SER A 159 -18.14 17.05 -4.37
N THR A 160 -18.34 18.32 -4.69
CA THR A 160 -18.99 18.72 -5.96
C THR A 160 -18.15 18.38 -7.18
N ALA A 161 -16.83 18.23 -7.01
CA ALA A 161 -15.90 17.80 -8.06
C ALA A 161 -15.93 16.29 -8.33
N THR A 162 -16.50 15.48 -7.43
CA THR A 162 -16.61 14.03 -7.62
C THR A 162 -17.81 13.69 -8.48
N ALA A 163 -17.63 12.78 -9.44
CA ALA A 163 -18.69 12.38 -10.36
C ALA A 163 -19.94 11.86 -9.60
N PRO A 164 -21.17 12.18 -10.06
CA PRO A 164 -22.40 11.73 -9.41
C PRO A 164 -22.49 10.21 -9.21
N SER A 165 -21.99 9.43 -10.17
CA SER A 165 -21.94 7.96 -10.07
C SER A 165 -21.10 7.47 -8.89
N VAL A 166 -19.95 8.11 -8.64
CA VAL A 166 -19.07 7.81 -7.50
C VAL A 166 -19.75 8.19 -6.19
N ARG A 167 -20.35 9.38 -6.10
CA ARG A 167 -21.08 9.83 -4.89
C ARG A 167 -22.25 8.89 -4.56
N ASN A 168 -23.01 8.48 -5.57
CA ASN A 168 -24.13 7.56 -5.40
C ASN A 168 -23.67 6.17 -4.93
N ALA A 169 -22.59 5.64 -5.51
CA ALA A 169 -22.02 4.36 -5.10
C ALA A 169 -21.47 4.42 -3.66
N ASN A 170 -20.80 5.51 -3.30
CA ASN A 170 -20.35 5.77 -1.93
C ASN A 170 -21.54 5.75 -0.96
N ARG A 171 -22.60 6.51 -1.26
CA ARG A 171 -23.81 6.58 -0.43
C ARG A 171 -24.49 5.22 -0.27
N ASN A 172 -24.69 4.49 -1.37
CA ASN A 172 -25.34 3.18 -1.34
C ASN A 172 -24.55 2.15 -0.52
N THR A 173 -23.22 2.13 -0.68
CA THR A 173 -22.36 1.20 0.05
C THR A 173 -22.26 1.60 1.53
N ALA A 174 -22.11 2.89 1.82
CA ALA A 174 -22.08 3.41 3.19
C ALA A 174 -23.38 3.09 3.94
N ALA A 175 -24.55 3.26 3.30
CA ALA A 175 -25.83 2.92 3.92
C ALA A 175 -25.93 1.44 4.30
N GLN A 176 -25.46 0.52 3.46
CA GLN A 176 -25.41 -0.91 3.79
C GLN A 176 -24.50 -1.21 4.98
N LEU A 177 -23.38 -0.48 5.11
CA LEU A 177 -22.44 -0.64 6.22
C LEU A 177 -23.00 -0.03 7.51
N ALA A 178 -23.68 1.11 7.42
CA ALA A 178 -24.33 1.79 8.54
C ALA A 178 -25.39 0.91 9.22
N ILE A 179 -26.20 0.19 8.43
CA ILE A 179 -27.18 -0.78 8.96
C ILE A 179 -26.52 -1.84 9.86
N ALA A 180 -25.24 -2.16 9.62
CA ALA A 180 -24.50 -3.14 10.40
C ALA A 180 -23.70 -2.55 11.57
N GLY A 181 -23.87 -1.25 11.87
CA GLY A 181 -23.19 -0.55 12.96
C GLY A 181 -21.87 0.13 12.59
N VAL A 182 -21.50 0.15 11.31
CA VAL A 182 -20.33 0.93 10.86
C VAL A 182 -20.69 2.42 10.83
N GLN A 183 -19.91 3.27 11.49
CA GLN A 183 -20.15 4.72 11.44
C GLN A 183 -19.68 5.26 10.09
N THR A 184 -20.56 5.94 9.36
CA THR A 184 -20.24 6.46 8.02
C THR A 184 -20.43 7.96 7.93
N PHE A 185 -19.47 8.63 7.31
CA PHE A 185 -19.37 10.09 7.25
C PHE A 185 -19.05 10.54 5.83
N PHE A 186 -19.45 11.75 5.47
CA PHE A 186 -19.26 12.32 4.15
C PHE A 186 -18.59 13.69 4.24
N LEU A 187 -17.55 13.89 3.43
CA LEU A 187 -16.93 15.19 3.25
C LEU A 187 -17.60 15.98 2.13
N PHE A 188 -18.01 17.19 2.45
CA PHE A 188 -18.51 18.17 1.51
C PHE A 188 -17.40 19.19 1.24
N SER A 189 -17.03 19.33 -0.03
CA SER A 189 -16.00 20.25 -0.49
C SER A 189 -16.19 20.58 -1.96
N ASN A 190 -15.54 21.65 -2.43
CA ASN A 190 -15.39 21.93 -3.85
C ASN A 190 -14.24 21.14 -4.52
N LYS A 191 -13.44 20.42 -3.73
CA LYS A 191 -12.34 19.58 -4.20
C LYS A 191 -12.51 18.15 -3.70
N ALA A 192 -12.31 17.19 -4.58
CA ALA A 192 -12.36 15.77 -4.22
C ALA A 192 -11.17 15.38 -3.34
N GLN A 193 -11.44 14.72 -2.23
CA GLN A 193 -10.42 14.00 -1.48
C GLN A 193 -10.14 12.65 -2.17
N HIS A 194 -9.04 12.57 -2.91
CA HIS A 194 -8.61 11.31 -3.54
C HIS A 194 -7.91 10.33 -2.56
N LYS A 195 -8.18 10.45 -1.26
CA LYS A 195 -7.57 9.64 -0.20
C LYS A 195 -8.11 8.21 -0.22
N LYS A 196 -7.20 7.26 0.04
CA LYS A 196 -7.45 5.82 0.10
C LYS A 196 -6.53 5.28 1.17
N LEU A 197 -7.10 5.15 2.36
CA LEU A 197 -6.34 4.96 3.57
C LEU A 197 -7.16 4.13 4.57
N ILE A 198 -6.48 3.19 5.23
CA ILE A 198 -7.02 2.33 6.27
C ILE A 198 -6.06 2.41 7.45
N ILE A 199 -6.55 2.81 8.62
CA ILE A 199 -5.84 2.76 9.89
C ILE A 199 -6.51 1.68 10.73
N VAL A 200 -5.73 0.72 11.22
CA VAL A 200 -6.20 -0.34 12.11
C VAL A 200 -5.53 -0.19 13.46
N ASP A 201 -6.36 -0.10 14.50
CA ASP A 201 -6.00 -0.01 15.93
C ASP A 201 -5.03 1.14 16.28
N GLY A 202 -4.85 2.11 15.39
CA GLY A 202 -3.79 3.12 15.50
C GLY A 202 -2.36 2.58 15.34
N LEU A 203 -2.22 1.33 14.88
CA LEU A 203 -0.94 0.59 14.82
C LEU A 203 -0.53 0.18 13.41
N THR A 204 -1.48 0.05 12.48
CA THR A 204 -1.20 -0.31 11.09
C THR A 204 -1.85 0.70 10.17
N LEU A 205 -1.06 1.21 9.22
CA LEU A 205 -1.50 2.13 8.18
C LEU A 205 -1.35 1.45 6.83
N ILE A 206 -2.43 1.36 6.08
CA ILE A 206 -2.43 1.03 4.65
C ILE A 206 -2.87 2.27 3.88
N LEU A 207 -2.10 2.70 2.89
CA LEU A 207 -2.48 3.81 2.01
C LEU A 207 -1.99 3.57 0.58
N GLY A 208 -2.63 4.20 -0.40
CA GLY A 208 -2.18 4.07 -1.78
C GLY A 208 -3.18 4.58 -2.80
N SER A 209 -3.19 3.92 -3.96
CA SER A 209 -4.03 4.28 -5.10
C SER A 209 -5.28 3.39 -5.26
N SER A 210 -5.37 2.25 -4.55
CA SER A 210 -6.51 1.33 -4.64
C SER A 210 -7.80 1.87 -4.01
N ASN A 211 -8.85 1.99 -4.81
CA ASN A 211 -10.21 2.20 -4.31
C ASN A 211 -10.76 0.90 -3.68
N LEU A 212 -11.67 1.02 -2.71
CA LEU A 212 -12.37 -0.12 -2.11
C LEU A 212 -13.54 -0.56 -3.01
N SER A 213 -13.20 -1.17 -4.13
CA SER A 213 -14.12 -1.68 -5.15
C SER A 213 -13.59 -2.99 -5.72
N LEU A 214 -14.41 -3.72 -6.47
CA LEU A 214 -13.97 -4.96 -7.13
C LEU A 214 -12.75 -4.73 -8.02
N ALA A 215 -12.78 -3.71 -8.87
CA ALA A 215 -11.65 -3.39 -9.76
C ALA A 215 -10.40 -3.00 -8.98
N GLY A 216 -10.51 -2.14 -7.96
CA GLY A 216 -9.39 -1.68 -7.14
C GLY A 216 -8.74 -2.78 -6.27
N THR A 217 -9.43 -3.90 -6.09
CA THR A 217 -8.95 -5.07 -5.33
C THR A 217 -8.56 -6.26 -6.20
N THR A 218 -8.73 -6.19 -7.53
CA THR A 218 -8.44 -7.35 -8.43
C THR A 218 -7.76 -6.97 -9.74
N ALA A 219 -8.24 -5.93 -10.43
CA ALA A 219 -7.95 -5.72 -11.84
C ALA A 219 -7.15 -4.44 -12.13
N SER A 220 -7.39 -3.37 -11.38
CA SER A 220 -6.67 -2.10 -11.56
C SER A 220 -5.17 -2.29 -11.31
N ASN A 221 -4.33 -1.50 -11.98
CA ASN A 221 -2.90 -1.45 -11.69
C ASN A 221 -2.67 -0.39 -10.62
N GLU A 222 -2.67 -0.83 -9.38
CA GLU A 222 -2.59 0.04 -8.20
C GLU A 222 -1.32 -0.27 -7.40
N LEU A 223 -0.87 0.72 -6.65
CA LEU A 223 0.23 0.59 -5.72
C LEU A 223 -0.20 1.10 -4.35
N ASN A 224 0.01 0.28 -3.34
CA ASN A 224 -0.29 0.61 -1.97
C ASN A 224 0.91 0.31 -1.08
N LEU A 225 0.85 0.81 0.14
CA LEU A 225 1.89 0.71 1.14
C LEU A 225 1.24 0.29 2.44
N ARG A 226 1.82 -0.70 3.13
CA ARG A 226 1.52 -1.01 4.53
C ARG A 226 2.71 -0.62 5.39
N THR A 227 2.45 0.03 6.51
CA THR A 227 3.49 0.41 7.46
C THR A 227 2.97 0.46 8.89
N ARG A 228 3.89 0.32 9.84
CA ARG A 228 3.69 0.59 11.28
C ARG A 228 4.55 1.75 11.77
N HIS A 229 5.07 2.58 10.86
CA HIS A 229 5.94 3.70 11.22
C HIS A 229 5.19 4.72 12.10
N PRO A 230 5.65 4.99 13.34
CA PRO A 230 4.90 5.81 14.31
C PRO A 230 4.54 7.21 13.79
N GLN A 231 5.50 7.91 13.18
CA GLN A 231 5.24 9.26 12.67
C GLN A 231 4.24 9.30 11.50
N LEU A 232 4.28 8.30 10.59
CA LEU A 232 3.30 8.22 9.49
C LEU A 232 1.90 7.92 10.02
N LEU A 233 1.78 7.03 10.99
CA LEU A 233 0.52 6.75 11.69
C LEU A 233 -0.03 7.99 12.39
N LYS A 234 0.81 8.69 13.15
CA LYS A 234 0.43 9.95 13.84
C LYS A 234 -0.10 10.99 12.84
N ASN A 235 0.59 11.18 11.73
CA ASN A 235 0.17 12.10 10.68
C ASN A 235 -1.14 11.67 10.02
N ALA A 236 -1.28 10.38 9.71
CA ALA A 236 -2.50 9.82 9.12
C ALA A 236 -3.71 9.95 10.04
N MET A 237 -3.55 9.68 11.33
CA MET A 237 -4.60 9.85 12.33
C MET A 237 -4.99 11.31 12.51
N ALA A 238 -4.01 12.23 12.59
CA ALA A 238 -4.28 13.67 12.69
C ALA A 238 -5.03 14.20 11.47
N ASP A 239 -4.63 13.78 10.27
CA ASP A 239 -5.33 14.10 9.03
C ASP A 239 -6.76 13.53 9.02
N PHE A 240 -6.94 12.26 9.39
CA PHE A 240 -8.25 11.63 9.50
C PHE A 240 -9.18 12.39 10.46
N HIS A 241 -8.71 12.75 11.65
CA HIS A 241 -9.49 13.53 12.61
C HIS A 241 -9.85 14.93 12.09
N SER A 242 -8.91 15.61 11.42
CA SER A 242 -9.15 16.92 10.81
C SER A 242 -10.21 16.87 9.70
N LEU A 243 -10.25 15.79 8.94
CA LEU A 243 -11.31 15.58 7.95
C LEU A 243 -12.64 15.24 8.64
N LEU A 244 -12.63 14.31 9.60
CA LEU A 244 -13.83 13.88 10.32
C LEU A 244 -14.53 15.05 11.02
N ALA A 245 -13.78 15.99 11.60
CA ALA A 245 -14.33 17.18 12.25
C ALA A 245 -15.15 18.11 11.33
N ARG A 246 -15.00 17.95 10.00
CA ARG A 246 -15.74 18.70 8.97
C ARG A 246 -16.70 17.81 8.17
N ALA A 247 -16.80 16.54 8.56
CA ALA A 247 -17.65 15.57 7.89
C ALA A 247 -19.04 15.58 8.51
N ILE A 248 -20.04 15.19 7.71
CA ILE A 248 -21.42 15.03 8.16
C ILE A 248 -21.71 13.53 8.21
N PRO A 249 -22.29 13.01 9.30
CA PRO A 249 -22.69 11.60 9.38
C PRO A 249 -23.80 11.28 8.37
N LEU A 250 -23.88 10.03 7.89
CA LEU A 250 -24.86 9.62 6.87
C LEU A 250 -26.30 9.96 7.25
N GLU A 251 -26.64 9.86 8.54
CA GLU A 251 -27.98 10.09 9.07
C GLU A 251 -28.43 11.55 8.91
N GLU A 252 -27.48 12.48 8.79
CA GLU A 252 -27.73 13.92 8.59
C GLU A 252 -27.61 14.33 7.11
N LEU A 253 -27.30 13.39 6.20
CA LEU A 253 -27.01 13.71 4.79
C LEU A 253 -28.24 14.19 4.02
N ASP A 254 -29.43 13.68 4.36
CA ASP A 254 -30.70 14.04 3.73
C ASP A 254 -31.47 15.12 4.50
N ASN A 255 -30.98 15.52 5.68
CA ASN A 255 -31.54 16.58 6.53
C ASN A 255 -30.39 17.47 7.06
N PRO A 256 -29.72 18.25 6.19
CA PRO A 256 -28.67 19.15 6.64
C PRO A 256 -29.26 20.20 7.59
N LYS A 257 -28.68 20.33 8.78
CA LYS A 257 -28.97 21.40 9.75
C LYS A 257 -28.52 22.76 9.22
#